data_AF-A0A6P0X844-F1
#
_entry.id   AF-A0A6P0X844-F1
#
_cell.length_a   1.000
_cell.length_b   1.000
_cell.length_c   1.000
_cell.angle_alpha   90.00
_cell.angle_beta   90.00
_cell.angle_gamma   90.00
#
_symmetry.space_group_name_H-M   'P 1'
#
loop_
_entity.id
_entity.type
_entity.pdbx_description
1 polymer ?
#
loop_
_entity_poly.entity_id
_entity_poly.type
_entity_poly.pdbx_seq_one_letter_code
_entity_poly.pdbx_strand_id
1 'polypeptide(L)'
;MNKLNQILILLPTVIILSSCAASAPSNQAQDNNTQAQTTAVAQAAPLNYDDYAEVLETYVTDDGLVDYQKLQENRQQLDDFNATFEKVTPAEYESWSEEEQIAFLINAYNSFTLQSIIDQNPLKKSIRDIPGVWKGRKFA
;
A
#
# COMPACT_ATOMS: atom_id res chain seq x y z
N MET A 1 -7.35 -38.13 32.87
CA MET A 1 -5.88 -38.19 32.71
C MET A 1 -5.53 -37.24 31.58
N ASN A 2 -4.79 -36.14 31.67
CA ASN A 2 -4.31 -35.30 32.77
C ASN A 2 -4.47 -33.85 32.29
N LYS A 3 -4.79 -32.96 33.23
CA LYS A 3 -4.93 -31.51 33.03
C LYS A 3 -3.57 -30.81 33.12
N LEU A 4 -3.57 -29.58 32.59
CA LEU A 4 -2.85 -28.41 33.10
C LEU A 4 -1.38 -28.27 32.73
N ASN A 5 -1.07 -27.21 31.99
CA ASN A 5 0.20 -26.51 32.18
C ASN A 5 -0.06 -24.99 32.18
N GLN A 6 -0.21 -24.45 33.40
CA GLN A 6 -0.06 -23.03 33.69
C GLN A 6 1.43 -22.80 33.98
N ILE A 7 2.09 -21.93 33.22
CA ILE A 7 3.41 -21.37 33.53
C ILE A 7 3.24 -19.86 33.34
N LEU A 8 2.82 -19.16 34.39
CA LEU A 8 3.66 -18.45 35.37
C LEU A 8 4.32 -17.20 34.76
N ILE A 9 3.63 -16.08 34.98
CA ILE A 9 4.07 -14.71 34.77
C ILE A 9 5.34 -14.46 35.59
N LEU A 10 6.41 -14.00 34.93
CA LEU A 10 7.52 -13.28 35.56
C LEU A 10 7.92 -12.11 34.66
N LEU A 11 7.32 -10.95 34.94
CA LEU A 11 7.84 -9.63 34.58
C LEU A 11 9.06 -9.33 35.46
N PRO A 12 10.24 -9.02 34.91
CA PRO A 12 11.21 -8.21 35.60
C PRO A 12 11.06 -6.77 35.10
N THR A 13 10.35 -5.97 35.89
CA THR A 13 10.61 -4.54 35.99
C THR A 13 12.07 -4.34 36.41
N VAL A 14 12.91 -3.82 35.52
CA VAL A 14 14.24 -3.30 35.89
C VAL A 14 14.25 -1.79 35.74
N ILE A 15 14.72 -1.19 36.82
CA ILE A 15 14.62 0.18 37.29
C ILE A 15 15.64 1.09 36.59
N ILE A 16 15.20 2.32 36.33
CA ILE A 16 15.93 3.50 35.85
C ILE A 16 17.01 3.90 36.87
N LEU A 17 18.19 4.41 36.45
CA LEU A 17 18.82 5.65 36.96
C LEU A 17 20.28 5.88 36.48
N SER A 18 20.52 7.14 36.10
CA SER A 18 21.77 7.95 36.17
C SER A 18 22.90 7.71 35.14
N SER A 19 23.18 8.66 34.22
CA SER A 19 24.03 9.88 34.38
C SER A 19 25.48 9.56 34.79
N CYS A 20 26.58 10.12 34.28
CA CYS A 20 26.92 11.28 33.44
C CYS A 20 28.33 11.02 32.86
N ALA A 21 28.69 11.63 31.74
CA ALA A 21 30.05 12.12 31.53
C ALA A 21 30.02 13.31 30.57
N ALA A 22 30.10 14.51 31.14
CA ALA A 22 30.47 15.72 30.43
C ALA A 22 32.00 15.78 30.37
N SER A 23 32.55 15.81 29.17
CA SER A 23 33.93 16.21 28.90
C SER A 23 33.91 17.29 27.82
N ALA A 24 34.40 18.48 28.17
CA ALA A 24 34.77 19.54 27.24
C ALA A 24 36.29 19.79 27.37
N PRO A 25 36.92 20.57 26.49
CA PRO A 25 36.94 20.46 25.03
C PRO A 25 38.40 20.27 24.55
N SER A 26 38.61 19.63 23.40
CA SER A 26 39.90 19.66 22.71
C SER A 26 39.70 20.10 21.27
N ASN A 27 40.20 21.29 20.97
CA ASN A 27 40.30 21.89 19.65
C ASN A 27 40.92 20.90 18.66
N GLN A 28 40.16 20.49 17.65
CA GLN A 28 40.73 20.15 16.35
C GLN A 28 39.94 20.87 15.26
N ALA A 29 40.72 21.34 14.29
CA ALA A 29 40.39 22.34 13.30
C ALA A 29 39.11 22.05 12.51
N GLN A 30 38.38 23.11 12.21
CA GLN A 30 37.37 23.12 11.16
C GLN A 30 38.06 22.88 9.82
N ASP A 31 38.00 21.64 9.32
CA ASP A 31 38.02 21.39 7.90
C ASP A 31 36.60 21.66 7.37
N ASN A 32 36.37 22.91 6.98
CA ASN A 32 35.18 23.30 6.25
C ASN A 32 35.36 22.86 4.80
N ASN A 33 35.09 21.59 4.53
CA ASN A 33 34.87 21.14 3.17
C ASN A 33 33.53 20.40 3.10
N THR A 34 32.50 21.20 2.85
CA THR A 34 31.21 20.87 2.23
C THR A 34 30.83 19.40 2.32
N GLN A 35 30.24 19.02 3.45
CA GLN A 35 29.24 17.96 3.43
C GLN A 35 28.14 18.47 2.49
N ALA A 36 28.16 17.96 1.26
CA ALA A 36 27.01 18.00 0.38
C ALA A 36 25.87 17.43 1.20
N GLN A 37 25.04 18.34 1.70
CA GLN A 37 23.78 18.08 2.33
C GLN A 37 23.01 17.29 1.28
N THR A 38 23.04 15.96 1.42
CA THR A 38 22.09 15.08 0.77
C THR A 38 20.77 15.51 1.37
N THR A 39 20.10 16.44 0.69
CA THR A 39 18.68 16.66 0.90
C THR A 39 18.05 15.32 0.60
N ALA A 40 17.83 14.51 1.64
CA ALA A 40 16.98 13.35 1.53
C ALA A 40 15.66 13.90 1.00
N VAL A 41 15.40 13.65 -0.28
CA VAL A 41 14.13 13.99 -0.91
C VAL A 41 13.13 13.24 -0.07
N ALA A 42 12.29 13.96 0.69
CA ALA A 42 11.30 13.31 1.53
C ALA A 42 10.38 12.51 0.60
N GLN A 43 10.51 11.19 0.67
CA GLN A 43 9.69 10.25 -0.09
C GLN A 43 8.22 10.50 0.28
N ALA A 44 7.36 10.72 -0.72
CA ALA A 44 5.94 10.81 -0.49
C ALA A 44 5.44 9.47 0.08
N ALA A 45 4.48 9.52 1.01
CA ALA A 45 3.88 8.27 1.49
C ALA A 45 3.27 7.50 0.30
N PRO A 46 3.43 6.17 0.23
CA PRO A 46 2.79 5.36 -0.80
C PRO A 46 1.26 5.40 -0.65
N LEU A 47 0.55 5.03 -1.72
CA LEU A 47 -0.91 4.94 -1.74
C LEU A 47 -1.41 3.97 -0.64
N ASN A 48 -2.49 4.33 0.07
CA ASN A 48 -3.17 3.40 0.96
C ASN A 48 -4.08 2.45 0.15
N TYR A 49 -4.00 1.15 0.44
CA TYR A 49 -4.76 0.08 -0.21
C TYR A 49 -5.85 -0.55 0.67
N ASP A 50 -6.11 -0.04 1.88
CA ASP A 50 -7.09 -0.62 2.81
C ASP A 50 -8.50 -0.72 2.19
N ASP A 51 -8.96 0.32 1.50
CA ASP A 51 -10.26 0.30 0.79
C ASP A 51 -10.30 -0.78 -0.30
N TYR A 52 -9.17 -1.02 -0.98
CA TYR A 52 -9.09 -2.08 -1.98
C TYR A 52 -9.03 -3.47 -1.35
N ALA A 53 -8.34 -3.61 -0.21
CA ALA A 53 -8.31 -4.84 0.56
C ALA A 53 -9.73 -5.21 1.01
N GLU A 54 -10.53 -4.25 1.51
CA GLU A 54 -11.92 -4.51 1.90
C GLU A 54 -12.79 -4.96 0.71
N VAL A 55 -12.59 -4.37 -0.48
CA VAL A 55 -13.24 -4.85 -1.72
C VAL A 55 -12.85 -6.31 -1.97
N LEU A 56 -11.56 -6.65 -1.93
CA LEU A 56 -11.12 -8.01 -2.20
C LEU A 56 -11.64 -9.00 -1.14
N GLU A 57 -11.59 -8.66 0.15
CA GLU A 57 -12.14 -9.46 1.24
C GLU A 57 -13.65 -9.69 1.10
N THR A 58 -14.38 -8.70 0.59
CA THR A 58 -15.84 -8.78 0.48
C THR A 58 -16.32 -9.58 -0.75
N TYR A 59 -15.56 -9.53 -1.85
CA TYR A 59 -16.02 -10.04 -3.14
C TYR A 59 -15.16 -11.17 -3.73
N VAL A 60 -14.05 -11.56 -3.09
CA VAL A 60 -13.24 -12.73 -3.49
C VAL A 60 -13.56 -13.90 -2.56
N THR A 61 -13.84 -15.07 -3.15
CA THR A 61 -14.08 -16.31 -2.41
C THR A 61 -12.78 -16.93 -1.92
N ASP A 62 -12.87 -17.88 -0.98
CA ASP A 62 -11.71 -18.65 -0.49
C ASP A 62 -10.97 -19.41 -1.62
N ASP A 63 -11.66 -19.73 -2.71
CA ASP A 63 -11.09 -20.35 -3.92
C ASP A 63 -10.39 -19.34 -4.86
N GLY A 64 -10.36 -18.06 -4.49
CA GLY A 64 -9.77 -16.98 -5.28
C GLY A 64 -10.63 -16.52 -6.46
N LEU A 65 -11.94 -16.81 -6.44
CA LEU A 65 -12.87 -16.39 -7.49
C LEU A 65 -13.59 -15.09 -7.09
N VAL A 66 -13.79 -14.19 -8.05
CA VAL A 66 -14.49 -12.92 -7.80
C VAL A 66 -15.99 -13.10 -8.05
N ASP A 67 -16.82 -12.67 -7.11
CA ASP A 67 -18.26 -12.50 -7.31
C ASP A 67 -18.54 -11.19 -8.08
N TYR A 68 -18.36 -11.25 -9.39
CA TYR A 68 -18.52 -10.09 -10.28
C TYR A 68 -19.94 -9.52 -10.27
N GLN A 69 -20.97 -10.35 -10.02
CA GLN A 69 -22.35 -9.87 -9.98
C GLN A 69 -22.57 -9.02 -8.74
N LYS A 70 -22.21 -9.53 -7.55
CA LYS A 70 -22.35 -8.79 -6.30
C LYS A 70 -21.48 -7.52 -6.29
N LEU A 71 -20.28 -7.60 -6.85
CA LEU A 71 -19.40 -6.44 -7.01
C LEU A 71 -20.00 -5.40 -7.98
N GLN A 72 -20.61 -5.82 -9.09
CA GLN A 72 -21.31 -4.92 -10.02
C GLN A 72 -22.48 -4.19 -9.34
N GLU A 73 -23.24 -4.89 -8.51
CA GLU A 73 -24.36 -4.32 -7.75
C GLU A 73 -23.91 -3.30 -6.68
N ASN A 74 -22.67 -3.43 -6.16
CA ASN A 74 -22.14 -2.65 -5.04
C ASN A 74 -20.80 -1.95 -5.37
N ARG A 75 -20.67 -1.45 -6.61
CA ARG A 75 -19.40 -1.00 -7.21
C ARG A 75 -18.74 0.24 -6.57
N GLN A 76 -19.45 0.99 -5.74
CA GLN A 76 -19.03 2.31 -5.27
C GLN A 76 -17.64 2.31 -4.62
N GLN A 77 -17.34 1.35 -3.74
CA GLN A 77 -16.06 1.30 -3.06
C GLN A 77 -14.88 1.04 -4.01
N LEU A 78 -15.07 0.20 -5.03
CA LEU A 78 -14.07 -0.02 -6.06
C LEU A 78 -13.84 1.24 -6.90
N ASP A 79 -14.91 1.96 -7.24
CA ASP A 79 -14.81 3.22 -7.98
C ASP A 79 -14.09 4.31 -7.18
N ASP A 80 -14.40 4.44 -5.88
CA ASP A 80 -13.78 5.40 -4.98
C ASP A 80 -12.28 5.10 -4.81
N PHE A 81 -11.92 3.82 -4.63
CA PHE A 81 -10.52 3.40 -4.62
C PHE A 81 -9.83 3.73 -5.94
N ASN A 82 -10.47 3.43 -7.08
CA ASN A 82 -9.90 3.71 -8.40
C ASN A 82 -9.65 5.21 -8.64
N ALA A 83 -10.51 6.09 -8.09
CA ALA A 83 -10.32 7.53 -8.14
C ALA A 83 -9.12 8.03 -7.32
N THR A 84 -8.53 7.21 -6.45
CA THR A 84 -7.31 7.58 -5.72
C THR A 84 -6.07 7.59 -6.60
N PHE A 85 -6.02 6.74 -7.64
CA PHE A 85 -4.89 6.71 -8.59
C PHE A 85 -4.72 8.04 -9.33
N GLU A 86 -5.81 8.73 -9.64
CA GLU A 86 -5.80 10.04 -10.33
C GLU A 86 -5.19 11.16 -9.49
N LYS A 87 -5.10 10.96 -8.16
CA LYS A 87 -4.54 11.93 -7.22
C LYS A 87 -3.02 11.82 -7.09
N VAL A 88 -2.42 10.74 -7.58
CA VAL A 88 -0.97 10.52 -7.54
C VAL A 88 -0.30 11.30 -8.67
N THR A 89 0.55 12.25 -8.30
CA THR A 89 1.32 13.04 -9.26
C THR A 89 2.55 12.27 -9.76
N PRO A 90 3.09 12.61 -10.95
CA PRO A 90 4.34 12.01 -11.44
C PRO A 90 5.50 12.17 -10.46
N ALA A 91 5.59 13.33 -9.78
CA ALA A 91 6.66 13.58 -8.81
C ALA A 91 6.53 12.69 -7.55
N GLU A 92 5.31 12.43 -7.06
CA GLU A 92 5.10 11.49 -5.96
C GLU A 92 5.48 10.07 -6.38
N TYR A 93 5.01 9.61 -7.55
CA TYR A 93 5.33 8.30 -8.10
C TYR A 93 6.84 8.10 -8.28
N GLU A 94 7.54 9.09 -8.86
CA GLU A 94 9.00 9.06 -9.07
C GLU A 94 9.80 9.12 -7.75
N SER A 95 9.20 9.62 -6.67
CA SER A 95 9.85 9.67 -5.35
C SER A 95 9.85 8.33 -4.61
N TRP A 96 8.99 7.39 -5.02
CA TRP A 96 8.85 6.08 -4.39
C TRP A 96 9.98 5.13 -4.75
N SER A 97 10.17 4.12 -3.91
CA SER A 97 11.03 2.97 -4.20
C SER A 97 10.53 2.19 -5.42
N GLU A 98 11.43 1.42 -6.05
CA GLU A 98 11.07 0.57 -7.19
C GLU A 98 9.96 -0.42 -6.81
N GLU A 99 10.01 -0.98 -5.60
CA GLU A 99 9.02 -1.90 -5.08
C GLU A 99 7.62 -1.26 -4.93
N GLU A 100 7.56 -0.02 -4.43
CA GLU A 100 6.30 0.74 -4.30
C GLU A 100 5.73 1.13 -5.67
N GLN A 101 6.58 1.52 -6.62
CA GLN A 101 6.17 1.80 -7.99
C GLN A 101 5.57 0.56 -8.67
N ILE A 102 6.20 -0.60 -8.50
CA ILE A 102 5.69 -1.89 -9.01
C ILE A 102 4.36 -2.23 -8.34
N ALA A 103 4.26 -2.12 -7.01
CA ALA A 103 3.03 -2.38 -6.28
C ALA A 103 1.88 -1.46 -6.74
N PHE A 104 2.17 -0.18 -6.96
CA PHE A 104 1.21 0.78 -7.52
C PHE A 104 0.68 0.33 -8.88
N LEU A 105 1.56 -0.01 -9.81
CA LEU A 105 1.16 -0.43 -11.17
C LEU A 105 0.37 -1.74 -11.17
N ILE A 106 0.76 -2.71 -10.35
CA ILE A 106 0.04 -3.99 -10.24
C ILE A 106 -1.36 -3.77 -9.66
N ASN A 107 -1.47 -3.01 -8.57
CA ASN A 107 -2.77 -2.75 -7.93
C ASN A 107 -3.70 -1.95 -8.85
N ALA A 108 -3.17 -0.92 -9.54
CA ALA A 108 -3.94 -0.18 -10.54
C ALA A 108 -4.43 -1.09 -11.67
N TYR A 109 -3.56 -1.93 -12.23
CA TYR A 109 -3.94 -2.87 -13.28
C TYR A 109 -5.07 -3.80 -12.82
N ASN A 110 -4.94 -4.39 -11.63
CA ASN A 110 -5.91 -5.34 -11.10
C ASN A 110 -7.26 -4.67 -10.80
N SER A 111 -7.28 -3.51 -10.14
CA SER A 111 -8.52 -2.82 -9.78
C SER A 111 -9.26 -2.26 -10.99
N PHE A 112 -8.55 -1.72 -11.98
CA PHE A 112 -9.17 -1.26 -13.23
C PHE A 112 -9.64 -2.43 -14.11
N THR A 113 -9.00 -3.60 -14.00
CA THR A 113 -9.48 -4.84 -14.64
C THR A 113 -10.82 -5.26 -14.04
N LEU A 114 -10.96 -5.28 -12.72
CA LEU A 114 -12.25 -5.54 -12.06
C LEU A 114 -13.32 -4.57 -12.55
N GLN A 115 -13.01 -3.26 -12.56
CA GLN A 115 -13.93 -2.24 -13.05
C GLN A 115 -14.35 -2.52 -14.51
N SER A 116 -13.41 -2.87 -15.39
CA SER A 116 -13.70 -3.18 -16.80
C SER A 116 -14.67 -4.35 -16.96
N ILE A 117 -14.58 -5.36 -16.09
CA ILE A 117 -15.48 -6.52 -16.08
C ILE A 117 -16.87 -6.12 -15.58
N ILE A 118 -16.96 -5.39 -14.47
CA ILE A 118 -18.26 -5.01 -13.89
C ILE A 118 -18.95 -3.85 -14.62
N ASP A 119 -18.26 -3.13 -15.50
CA ASP A 119 -18.90 -2.14 -16.38
C ASP A 119 -19.78 -2.80 -17.47
N GLN A 120 -19.72 -4.13 -17.62
CA GLN A 120 -20.45 -4.85 -18.67
C GLN A 120 -21.86 -5.22 -18.25
N ASN A 121 -22.86 -4.82 -19.04
CA ASN A 121 -24.24 -5.29 -18.89
C ASN A 121 -24.78 -5.87 -20.22
N PRO A 122 -25.03 -7.19 -20.33
CA PRO A 122 -24.77 -8.22 -19.32
C PRO A 122 -23.26 -8.49 -19.13
N LEU A 123 -22.89 -9.04 -17.97
CA LEU A 123 -21.54 -9.54 -17.71
C LEU A 123 -21.10 -10.52 -18.81
N LYS A 124 -19.86 -10.36 -19.27
CA LYS A 124 -19.29 -11.24 -20.30
C LYS A 124 -18.78 -12.53 -19.67
N LYS A 125 -18.78 -13.62 -20.45
CA LYS A 125 -18.22 -14.92 -20.02
C LYS A 125 -16.70 -14.90 -19.94
N SER A 126 -16.05 -14.04 -20.73
CA SER A 126 -14.62 -13.82 -20.70
C SER A 126 -14.30 -12.33 -20.78
N ILE A 127 -13.26 -11.89 -20.09
CA ILE A 127 -12.68 -10.56 -20.28
C ILE A 127 -12.27 -10.31 -21.75
N ARG A 128 -11.92 -11.39 -22.48
CA ARG A 128 -11.58 -11.32 -23.91
C ARG A 128 -12.74 -10.89 -24.80
N ASP A 129 -13.97 -11.03 -24.31
CA ASP A 129 -15.19 -10.65 -25.02
C ASP A 129 -15.57 -9.18 -24.79
N ILE A 130 -14.79 -8.45 -23.97
CA ILE A 130 -14.99 -7.01 -23.70
C ILE A 130 -14.26 -6.21 -24.79
N PRO A 131 -14.99 -5.50 -25.68
CA PRO A 131 -14.36 -4.78 -26.78
C PRO A 131 -13.44 -3.67 -26.26
N GLY A 132 -12.17 -3.70 -26.68
CA GLY A 132 -11.22 -2.65 -26.35
C GLY A 132 -10.66 -2.67 -24.93
N VAL A 133 -10.89 -3.74 -24.15
CA VAL A 133 -10.39 -3.86 -22.77
C VAL A 133 -8.87 -3.67 -22.63
N TRP A 134 -8.10 -3.91 -23.69
CA TRP A 134 -6.63 -3.74 -23.72
C TRP A 134 -6.17 -2.43 -24.38
N LYS A 135 -7.08 -1.57 -24.85
CA LYS A 135 -6.73 -0.32 -25.55
C LYS A 135 -6.50 0.87 -24.60
N GLY A 136 -6.48 0.61 -23.28
CA GLY A 136 -6.38 1.62 -22.24
C GLY A 136 -7.72 2.28 -21.93
N ARG A 137 -8.03 2.46 -20.64
CA ARG A 137 -9.16 3.27 -20.18
C ARG A 137 -8.76 4.73 -20.28
N LYS A 138 -9.64 5.55 -20.88
CA LYS A 138 -9.50 7.01 -20.83
C LYS A 138 -10.23 7.50 -19.59
N PHE A 139 -9.50 8.08 -18.67
CA PHE A 139 -10.05 8.82 -17.53
C PHE A 139 -10.40 10.23 -18.04
N ALA A 140 -11.63 10.68 -17.77
CA ALA A 140 -12.20 11.92 -18.31
C ALA A 140 -12.16 13.03 -17.25
#